data_AF-A0A140E6R5-F1
#
_entry.id   AF-A0A140E6R5-F1
#
_cell.length_a   1.000
_cell.length_b   1.000
_cell.length_c   1.000
_cell.angle_alpha   90.00
_cell.angle_beta   90.00
_cell.angle_gamma   90.00
#
_symmetry.space_group_name_H-M   'P 1'
#
loop_
_entity.id
_entity.type
_entity.pdbx_description
1 polymer ?
#
loop_
_entity_poly.entity_id
_entity_poly.type
_entity_poly.pdbx_seq_one_letter_code
_entity_poly.pdbx_strand_id
1 'polypeptide(L)'
;MNKHLQLVRDFHEHAGIKQPDFPETAHLSDMDIVMYQALLMDRGSATFKAITSGDLANILAGLIDLAYTALAPIACRGDNVIATSVVWRQDGSVLSIMKVLCDKISDCSGGETLAYSALYNICEQLAKGFINADFDKAFEMVHRHLMQQPQPSEPDQNYTVRIARASLPSPPDLSDALYE
;
A
#
# COMPACT_ATOMS: atom_id res chain seq x y z
N MET A 1 15.22 -8.98 -4.07
CA MET A 1 13.92 -8.40 -4.46
C MET A 1 13.01 -8.45 -3.25
N ASN A 2 12.30 -7.37 -2.93
CA ASN A 2 11.39 -7.34 -1.79
C ASN A 2 10.20 -8.30 -2.07
N LYS A 3 9.87 -9.16 -1.10
CA LYS A 3 8.81 -10.19 -1.22
C LYS A 3 7.43 -9.58 -1.48
N HIS A 4 7.08 -8.53 -0.75
CA HIS A 4 5.78 -7.86 -0.90
C HIS A 4 5.65 -7.17 -2.25
N LEU A 5 6.73 -6.55 -2.75
CA LEU A 5 6.75 -6.00 -4.10
C LEU A 5 6.51 -7.08 -5.16
N GLN A 6 7.06 -8.29 -4.99
CA GLN A 6 6.78 -9.38 -5.92
C GLN A 6 5.29 -9.76 -5.91
N LEU A 7 4.67 -9.87 -4.73
CA LEU A 7 3.23 -10.15 -4.62
C LEU A 7 2.39 -9.07 -5.33
N VAL A 8 2.77 -7.80 -5.23
CA VAL A 8 2.09 -6.71 -5.96
C VAL A 8 2.26 -6.84 -7.47
N ARG A 9 3.45 -7.23 -7.94
CA ARG A 9 3.70 -7.49 -9.37
C ARG A 9 2.87 -8.68 -9.89
N ASP A 10 2.79 -9.75 -9.11
CA ASP A 10 1.97 -10.93 -9.44
C ASP A 10 0.49 -10.55 -9.53
N PHE A 11 0.02 -9.71 -8.62
CA PHE A 11 -1.34 -9.16 -8.69
C PHE A 11 -1.53 -8.24 -9.90
N HIS A 12 -0.57 -7.37 -10.23
CA HIS A 12 -0.65 -6.52 -11.42
C HIS A 12 -0.76 -7.36 -12.70
N GLU A 13 0.02 -8.44 -12.81
CA GLU A 13 -0.07 -9.38 -13.92
C GLU A 13 -1.45 -10.03 -13.98
N HIS A 14 -1.94 -10.54 -12.84
CA HIS A 14 -3.27 -11.14 -12.73
C HIS A 14 -4.42 -10.16 -13.07
N ALA A 15 -4.28 -8.91 -12.65
CA ALA A 15 -5.26 -7.85 -12.89
C ALA A 15 -5.15 -7.22 -14.28
N GLY A 16 -4.07 -7.49 -15.03
CA GLY A 16 -3.80 -6.84 -16.31
C GLY A 16 -3.43 -5.35 -16.16
N ILE A 17 -2.78 -4.99 -15.06
CA ILE A 17 -2.14 -3.68 -14.86
C ILE A 17 -0.78 -3.71 -15.57
N LYS A 18 -0.56 -2.76 -16.48
CA LYS A 18 0.71 -2.68 -17.22
C LYS A 18 1.86 -2.31 -16.28
N GLN A 19 2.94 -3.07 -16.38
CA GLN A 19 4.22 -2.82 -15.73
C GLN A 19 5.35 -3.17 -16.72
N PRO A 20 6.52 -2.52 -16.64
CA PRO A 20 7.66 -2.84 -17.50
C PRO A 20 8.18 -4.25 -17.21
N ASP A 21 8.74 -4.90 -18.25
CA ASP A 21 9.42 -6.18 -18.08
C ASP A 21 10.69 -5.98 -17.24
N PHE A 22 10.93 -6.83 -16.25
CA PHE A 22 12.15 -6.71 -15.45
C PHE A 22 13.40 -7.04 -16.30
N PRO A 23 14.48 -6.23 -16.29
CA PRO A 23 14.80 -5.13 -15.36
C PRO A 23 14.55 -3.72 -15.91
N GLU A 24 13.68 -3.54 -16.90
CA GLU A 24 13.37 -2.25 -17.48
C GLU A 24 12.66 -1.34 -16.47
N THR A 25 12.92 -0.04 -16.59
CA THR A 25 12.28 0.99 -15.76
C THR A 25 11.46 1.94 -16.62
N ALA A 26 10.34 2.40 -16.08
CA ALA A 26 9.45 3.35 -16.74
C ALA A 26 9.19 4.56 -15.84
N HIS A 27 8.91 5.71 -16.47
CA HIS A 27 8.37 6.87 -15.77
C HIS A 27 6.85 6.74 -15.63
N LEU A 28 6.32 7.06 -14.45
CA LEU A 28 4.89 7.25 -14.26
C LEU A 28 4.45 8.53 -14.99
N SER A 29 3.30 8.49 -15.65
CA SER A 29 2.70 9.72 -16.16
C SER A 29 2.15 10.58 -15.01
N ASP A 30 2.03 11.89 -15.21
CA ASP A 30 1.45 12.79 -14.21
C ASP A 30 0.07 12.31 -13.73
N MET A 31 -0.73 11.75 -14.63
CA MET A 31 -2.04 11.22 -14.31
C MET A 31 -1.98 9.91 -13.52
N ASP A 32 -0.94 9.08 -13.70
CA ASP A 32 -0.69 7.92 -12.83
C ASP A 32 -0.32 8.36 -11.42
N ILE A 33 0.51 9.39 -11.30
CA ILE A 33 0.92 9.96 -10.02
C ILE A 33 -0.33 10.51 -9.29
N VAL A 34 -1.17 11.27 -9.98
CA VAL A 34 -2.44 11.77 -9.43
C VAL A 34 -3.37 10.62 -9.02
N MET A 35 -3.50 9.59 -9.85
CA MET A 35 -4.30 8.41 -9.55
C MET A 35 -3.85 7.71 -8.27
N TYR A 36 -2.56 7.39 -8.16
CA TYR A 36 -2.02 6.73 -6.98
C TYR A 36 -2.08 7.62 -5.75
N GLN A 37 -1.90 8.93 -5.90
CA GLN A 37 -2.09 9.88 -4.79
C GLN A 37 -3.53 9.86 -4.28
N ALA A 38 -4.53 9.83 -5.16
CA ALA A 38 -5.94 9.73 -4.76
C ALA A 38 -6.22 8.41 -4.02
N LEU A 39 -5.72 7.29 -4.54
CA LEU A 39 -5.85 5.98 -3.88
C LEU A 39 -5.21 5.97 -2.47
N LEU A 40 -4.01 6.55 -2.34
CA LEU A 40 -3.34 6.66 -1.04
C LEU A 40 -4.12 7.55 -0.06
N MET A 41 -4.69 8.66 -0.51
CA MET A 41 -5.52 9.53 0.33
C MET A 41 -6.79 8.81 0.80
N ASP A 42 -7.43 8.02 -0.06
CA ASP A 42 -8.61 7.22 0.30
C ASP A 42 -8.27 6.17 1.36
N ARG A 43 -7.17 5.41 1.18
CA ARG A 43 -6.71 4.42 2.19
C ARG A 43 -6.23 5.08 3.47
N GLY A 44 -5.57 6.22 3.37
CA GLY A 44 -5.18 7.03 4.53
C GLY A 44 -6.39 7.44 5.36
N SER A 45 -7.43 7.96 4.71
CA SER A 45 -8.70 8.31 5.35
C SER A 45 -9.36 7.12 6.04
N ALA A 46 -9.43 5.96 5.37
CA ALA A 46 -9.95 4.72 5.98
C ALA A 46 -9.12 4.29 7.20
N THR A 47 -7.80 4.35 7.11
CA THR A 47 -6.88 4.03 8.20
C THR A 47 -7.08 4.95 9.41
N PHE A 48 -7.25 6.26 9.19
CA PHE A 48 -7.51 7.20 10.29
C PHE A 48 -8.87 6.98 10.96
N LYS A 49 -9.89 6.55 10.21
CA LYS A 49 -11.18 6.14 10.78
C LYS A 49 -11.02 4.91 11.66
N ALA A 50 -10.28 3.89 11.22
CA ALA A 50 -9.99 2.69 12.00
C ALA A 50 -9.19 3.01 13.28
N ILE A 51 -8.22 3.92 13.17
CA ILE A 51 -7.46 4.43 14.32
C ILE A 51 -8.39 5.11 15.33
N THR A 52 -9.34 5.91 14.84
CA THR A 52 -10.31 6.61 15.69
C THR A 52 -11.26 5.63 16.38
N SER A 53 -11.63 4.53 15.73
CA SER A 53 -12.48 3.49 16.34
C SER A 53 -11.73 2.55 17.29
N GLY A 54 -10.39 2.57 17.27
CA GLY A 54 -9.56 1.74 18.15
C GLY A 54 -9.56 0.24 17.80
N ASP A 55 -9.97 -0.12 16.59
CA ASP A 55 -10.05 -1.51 16.14
C ASP A 55 -8.71 -1.93 15.52
N LEU A 56 -7.93 -2.72 16.26
CA LEU A 56 -6.57 -3.11 15.87
C LEU A 56 -6.52 -3.89 14.55
N ALA A 57 -7.50 -4.76 14.28
CA ALA A 57 -7.56 -5.53 13.04
C ALA A 57 -7.82 -4.61 11.84
N ASN A 58 -8.75 -3.65 11.99
CA ASN A 58 -9.02 -2.65 10.96
C ASN A 58 -7.88 -1.63 10.78
N ILE A 59 -7.15 -1.29 11.85
CA ILE A 59 -5.95 -0.45 11.72
C ILE A 59 -4.87 -1.20 10.95
N LEU A 60 -4.62 -2.47 11.28
CA LEU A 60 -3.68 -3.31 10.55
C LEU A 60 -4.07 -3.41 9.07
N ALA A 61 -5.36 -3.63 8.78
CA ALA A 61 -5.85 -3.69 7.42
C ALA A 61 -5.61 -2.39 6.65
N GLY A 62 -5.84 -1.24 7.28
CA GLY A 62 -5.51 0.08 6.70
C GLY A 62 -4.01 0.25 6.42
N LEU A 63 -3.14 -0.20 7.33
CA LEU A 63 -1.68 -0.16 7.13
C LEU A 63 -1.24 -1.06 5.98
N ILE A 64 -1.82 -2.26 5.82
CA ILE A 64 -1.53 -3.16 4.71
C ILE A 64 -2.02 -2.58 3.39
N ASP A 65 -3.24 -2.02 3.36
CA ASP A 65 -3.79 -1.37 2.17
C ASP A 65 -2.90 -0.19 1.71
N LEU A 66 -2.44 0.64 2.65
CA LEU A 66 -1.50 1.72 2.37
C LEU A 66 -0.17 1.19 1.81
N ALA A 67 0.40 0.16 2.43
CA ALA A 67 1.64 -0.46 1.97
C ALA A 67 1.51 -1.08 0.57
N TYR A 68 0.43 -1.82 0.32
CA TYR A 68 0.14 -2.44 -0.98
C TYR A 68 -0.02 -1.37 -2.07
N THR A 69 -0.76 -0.30 -1.76
CA THR A 69 -0.98 0.83 -2.66
C THR A 69 0.33 1.61 -2.92
N ALA A 70 1.21 1.74 -1.92
CA ALA A 70 2.51 2.40 -2.07
C ALA A 70 3.48 1.58 -2.93
N LEU A 71 3.41 0.25 -2.88
CA LEU A 71 4.24 -0.63 -3.71
C LEU A 71 3.79 -0.67 -5.18
N ALA A 72 2.52 -0.42 -5.49
CA ALA A 72 2.00 -0.47 -6.85
C ALA A 72 2.70 0.52 -7.83
N PRO A 73 2.89 1.81 -7.49
CA PRO A 73 3.71 2.72 -8.30
C PRO A 73 5.14 2.23 -8.53
N ILE A 74 5.77 1.63 -7.51
CA ILE A 74 7.13 1.08 -7.61
C ILE A 74 7.15 -0.07 -8.62
N ALA A 75 6.15 -0.96 -8.57
CA ALA A 75 5.99 -2.04 -9.54
C ALA A 75 5.80 -1.50 -10.97
N CYS A 76 4.92 -0.50 -11.15
CA CYS A 76 4.67 0.14 -12.45
C CYS A 76 5.88 0.89 -13.01
N ARG A 77 6.82 1.29 -12.16
CA ARG A 77 8.10 1.88 -12.57
C ARG A 77 9.18 0.85 -12.90
N GLY A 78 8.98 -0.43 -12.55
CA GLY A 78 10.02 -1.46 -12.63
C GLY A 78 11.10 -1.35 -11.55
N ASP A 79 10.95 -0.41 -10.62
CA ASP A 79 11.92 -0.12 -9.56
C ASP A 79 11.90 -1.19 -8.44
N ASN A 80 12.82 -1.07 -7.49
CA ASN A 80 12.85 -1.87 -6.26
C ASN A 80 12.54 -0.99 -5.03
N VAL A 81 12.06 -1.64 -3.96
CA VAL A 81 11.91 -0.99 -2.65
C VAL A 81 13.26 -0.54 -2.13
N ILE A 82 13.36 0.75 -1.80
CA ILE A 82 14.55 1.33 -1.20
C ILE A 82 14.41 1.23 0.33
N ALA A 83 15.41 0.64 0.99
CA ALA A 83 15.45 0.63 2.44
C ALA A 83 15.65 2.07 2.94
N THR A 84 14.64 2.62 3.62
CA THR A 84 14.70 3.98 4.19
C THR A 84 14.57 3.88 5.71
N SER A 85 15.46 4.54 6.45
CA SER A 85 15.22 4.76 7.87
C SER A 85 14.09 5.79 8.03
N VAL A 86 12.88 5.33 8.32
CA VAL A 86 11.82 6.25 8.70
C VAL A 86 11.95 6.54 10.18
N VAL A 87 12.09 7.83 10.52
CA VAL A 87 12.15 8.27 11.91
C VAL A 87 10.72 8.47 12.39
N TRP A 88 10.24 7.56 13.22
CA TRP A 88 9.02 7.77 14.01
C TRP A 88 9.34 7.62 15.49
N ARG A 89 8.77 8.51 16.31
CA ARG A 89 8.91 8.45 17.76
C ARG A 89 7.82 7.52 18.29
N GLN A 90 8.22 6.37 18.83
CA GLN A 90 7.31 5.43 19.51
C GLN A 90 6.91 5.99 20.88
N ASP A 91 6.19 7.12 20.88
CA ASP A 91 5.69 7.79 22.07
C ASP A 91 4.31 7.27 22.50
N GLY A 92 3.78 6.26 21.79
CA GLY A 92 2.45 5.68 22.02
C GLY A 92 1.29 6.59 21.60
N SER A 93 1.58 7.76 21.02
CA SER A 93 0.56 8.74 20.66
C SER A 93 -0.02 8.44 19.28
N VAL A 94 -1.33 8.19 19.26
CA VAL A 94 -2.13 8.08 18.03
C VAL A 94 -1.96 9.32 17.13
N LEU A 95 -1.80 10.52 17.71
CA LEU A 95 -1.56 11.74 16.95
C LEU A 95 -0.19 11.74 16.25
N SER A 96 0.82 11.14 16.86
CA SER A 96 2.16 11.01 16.25
C SER A 96 2.12 10.05 15.06
N ILE A 97 1.29 9.00 15.15
CA ILE A 97 1.04 8.04 14.04
C ILE A 97 0.29 8.72 12.89
N MET A 98 -0.78 9.44 13.22
CA MET A 98 -1.55 10.18 12.21
C MET A 98 -0.65 11.18 11.46
N LYS A 99 0.17 11.95 12.18
CA LYS A 99 1.11 12.91 11.57
C LYS A 99 2.11 12.22 10.63
N VAL A 100 2.79 11.16 11.08
CA VAL A 100 3.80 10.51 10.24
C VAL A 100 3.19 9.87 9.00
N LEU A 101 1.99 9.28 9.11
CA LEU A 101 1.28 8.73 7.95
C LEU A 101 0.83 9.83 6.99
N CYS A 102 0.26 10.95 7.48
CA CYS A 102 -0.10 12.10 6.64
C CYS A 102 1.12 12.65 5.89
N ASP A 103 2.23 12.84 6.58
CA ASP A 103 3.47 13.36 5.99
C ASP A 103 3.96 12.42 4.88
N LYS A 104 4.01 11.11 5.14
CA LYS A 104 4.49 10.12 4.14
C LYS A 104 3.54 9.94 2.96
N ILE A 105 2.23 10.02 3.17
CA ILE A 105 1.24 10.04 2.08
C ILE A 105 1.41 11.32 1.24
N SER A 106 1.70 12.47 1.85
CA SER A 106 1.94 13.71 1.11
C SER A 106 3.24 13.66 0.29
N ASP A 107 4.31 13.08 0.84
CA ASP A 107 5.61 12.92 0.16
C ASP A 107 5.47 12.12 -1.16
N CYS A 108 4.47 11.24 -1.26
CA CYS A 108 4.21 10.42 -2.44
C CYS A 108 3.68 11.21 -3.65
N SER A 109 3.25 12.47 -3.46
CA SER A 109 2.71 13.32 -4.54
C SER A 109 3.71 13.64 -5.65
N GLY A 110 5.01 13.42 -5.40
CA GLY A 110 6.06 13.57 -6.41
C GLY A 110 6.26 12.36 -7.34
N GLY A 111 5.60 11.21 -7.08
CA GLY A 111 5.78 10.02 -7.93
C GLY A 111 7.11 9.29 -7.76
N GLU A 112 7.86 9.61 -6.71
CA GLU A 112 9.21 9.11 -6.46
C GLU A 112 9.22 7.78 -5.70
N THR A 113 9.98 6.80 -6.21
CA THR A 113 10.15 5.48 -5.59
C THR A 113 10.64 5.56 -4.14
N LEU A 114 11.47 6.56 -3.82
CA LEU A 114 11.95 6.78 -2.46
C LEU A 114 10.80 7.13 -1.50
N ALA A 115 9.87 8.00 -1.92
CA ALA A 115 8.74 8.41 -1.10
C ALA A 115 7.77 7.25 -0.87
N TYR A 116 7.44 6.50 -1.92
CA TYR A 116 6.61 5.31 -1.84
C TYR A 116 7.25 4.22 -0.95
N SER A 117 8.57 4.01 -1.08
CA SER A 117 9.30 3.07 -0.22
C SER A 117 9.27 3.51 1.25
N ALA A 118 9.37 4.81 1.52
CA ALA A 118 9.27 5.34 2.87
C ALA A 118 7.87 5.14 3.47
N LEU A 119 6.80 5.29 2.69
CA LEU A 119 5.45 4.98 3.13
C LEU A 119 5.26 3.48 3.43
N TYR A 120 5.73 2.60 2.54
CA TYR A 120 5.74 1.16 2.80
C TYR A 120 6.48 0.81 4.10
N ASN A 121 7.69 1.35 4.29
CA ASN A 121 8.53 1.06 5.45
C ASN A 121 7.89 1.55 6.76
N ILE A 122 7.20 2.70 6.78
CA ILE A 122 6.51 3.16 8.00
C ILE A 122 5.29 2.30 8.32
N CYS A 123 4.53 1.84 7.32
CA CYS A 123 3.42 0.92 7.54
C CYS A 123 3.89 -0.38 8.19
N GLU A 124 5.00 -0.94 7.71
CA GLU A 124 5.62 -2.13 8.32
C GLU A 124 6.05 -1.88 9.78
N GLN A 125 6.72 -0.74 10.04
CA GLN A 125 7.15 -0.38 11.39
C GLN A 125 5.97 -0.17 12.35
N LEU A 126 4.89 0.47 11.89
CA LEU A 126 3.69 0.71 12.70
C LEU A 126 2.94 -0.59 13.00
N ALA A 127 2.82 -1.48 12.02
CA ALA A 127 2.19 -2.78 12.25
C ALA A 127 2.96 -3.58 13.31
N LYS A 128 4.29 -3.63 13.21
CA LYS A 128 5.15 -4.36 14.17
C LYS A 128 5.23 -3.67 15.53
N GLY A 129 5.45 -2.35 15.56
CA GLY A 129 5.79 -1.62 16.78
C GLY A 129 4.61 -0.95 17.50
N PHE A 130 3.51 -0.65 16.80
CA PHE A 130 2.31 -0.04 17.40
C PHE A 130 1.17 -1.04 17.54
N ILE A 131 0.88 -1.81 16.48
CA ILE A 131 -0.21 -2.80 16.51
C ILE A 131 0.22 -4.13 17.14
N ASN A 132 1.52 -4.41 17.18
CA ASN A 132 2.07 -5.71 17.57
C ASN A 132 1.53 -6.85 16.69
N ALA A 133 1.74 -6.73 15.38
CA ALA A 133 1.22 -7.65 14.38
C ALA A 133 2.30 -8.24 13.47
N ASP A 134 2.02 -9.42 12.93
CA ASP A 134 2.76 -10.04 11.84
C ASP A 134 2.40 -9.39 10.51
N PHE A 135 3.17 -8.37 10.13
CA PHE A 135 2.95 -7.63 8.90
C PHE A 135 3.05 -8.52 7.65
N ASP A 136 3.98 -9.48 7.62
CA ASP A 136 4.20 -10.34 6.45
C ASP A 136 3.01 -11.27 6.25
N LYS A 137 2.52 -11.88 7.34
CA LYS A 137 1.31 -12.73 7.31
C LYS A 137 0.08 -11.93 6.88
N ALA A 138 -0.11 -10.73 7.44
CA ALA A 138 -1.22 -9.85 7.10
C ALA A 138 -1.19 -9.46 5.60
N PHE A 139 0.00 -9.13 5.08
CA PHE A 139 0.19 -8.79 3.68
C PHE A 139 -0.16 -9.98 2.76
N GLU A 140 0.28 -11.19 3.10
CA GLU A 140 -0.07 -12.41 2.37
C GLU A 140 -1.56 -12.72 2.38
N MET A 141 -2.25 -12.50 3.52
CA MET A 141 -3.69 -12.69 3.63
C MET A 141 -4.45 -11.74 2.70
N VAL A 142 -4.09 -10.46 2.69
CA VAL A 142 -4.66 -9.47 1.76
C VAL A 142 -4.35 -9.86 0.31
N HIS A 143 -3.10 -10.18 -0.02
CA HIS A 143 -2.74 -10.59 -1.38
C HIS A 143 -3.55 -11.80 -1.86
N ARG A 144 -3.66 -12.85 -1.04
CA ARG A 144 -4.46 -14.04 -1.37
C ARG A 144 -5.93 -13.70 -1.59
N HIS A 145 -6.47 -12.80 -0.78
CA HIS A 145 -7.83 -12.30 -0.96
C HIS A 145 -7.99 -11.58 -2.30
N LEU A 146 -7.06 -10.71 -2.67
CA LEU A 146 -7.09 -9.98 -3.96
C LEU A 146 -7.04 -10.93 -5.17
N MET A 147 -6.22 -11.97 -5.12
CA MET A 147 -6.08 -12.95 -6.20
C MET A 147 -7.34 -13.82 -6.42
N GLN A 148 -8.29 -13.80 -5.48
CA GLN A 148 -9.58 -14.49 -5.62
C GLN A 148 -10.67 -13.60 -6.21
N GLN A 149 -10.42 -12.29 -6.34
CA GLN A 149 -11.43 -11.34 -6.77
C GLN A 149 -11.53 -11.28 -8.29
N PRO A 150 -12.74 -11.20 -8.86
CA PRO A 150 -12.94 -11.05 -10.29
C PRO A 150 -12.33 -9.73 -10.76
N GLN A 151 -11.56 -9.80 -11.86
CA GLN A 151 -10.88 -8.63 -12.41
C GLN A 151 -11.72 -7.97 -13.51
N PRO A 152 -11.66 -6.63 -13.64
CA PRO A 152 -12.33 -5.93 -14.73
C PRO A 152 -11.80 -6.41 -16.09
N SER A 153 -12.68 -6.91 -16.95
CA SER A 153 -12.36 -7.37 -18.30
C SER A 153 -12.12 -6.24 -19.30
N GLU A 154 -12.42 -5.00 -18.93
CA GLU A 154 -12.33 -3.84 -19.80
C GLU A 154 -10.86 -3.43 -20.10
N PRO A 155 -10.58 -2.95 -21.32
CA PRO A 155 -9.25 -2.54 -21.71
C PRO A 155 -8.78 -1.30 -20.92
N ASP A 156 -7.47 -1.26 -20.68
CA ASP A 156 -6.74 -0.22 -19.95
C ASP A 156 -6.60 1.07 -20.78
N GLN A 157 -7.73 1.72 -21.10
CA GLN A 157 -7.79 2.92 -21.95
C GLN A 157 -8.33 4.15 -21.23
N ASN A 158 -9.08 3.98 -20.13
CA ASN A 158 -9.62 5.08 -19.33
C ASN A 158 -9.21 4.95 -17.87
N TYR A 159 -8.83 6.07 -17.25
CA TYR A 159 -8.49 6.17 -15.82
C TYR A 159 -9.60 5.68 -14.89
N THR A 160 -10.88 5.74 -15.27
CA THR A 160 -11.95 5.14 -14.46
C THR A 160 -11.74 3.63 -14.25
N VAL A 161 -11.37 2.91 -15.30
CA VAL A 161 -11.12 1.45 -15.24
C VAL A 161 -9.83 1.18 -14.47
N ARG A 162 -8.81 2.02 -14.65
CA ARG A 162 -7.52 1.91 -13.95
C ARG A 162 -7.66 2.12 -12.46
N ILE A 163 -8.42 3.13 -12.06
CA ILE A 163 -8.77 3.40 -10.66
C ILE A 163 -9.52 2.21 -10.09
N ALA A 164 -10.53 1.67 -10.80
CA ALA A 164 -11.29 0.52 -10.31
C ALA A 164 -10.42 -0.73 -10.13
N ARG A 165 -9.47 -0.99 -11.04
CA ARG A 165 -8.55 -2.13 -11.00
C ARG A 165 -7.46 -1.99 -9.93
N ALA A 166 -6.94 -0.78 -9.73
CA ALA A 166 -5.95 -0.48 -8.71
C ALA A 166 -6.58 -0.27 -7.31
N SER A 167 -7.90 -0.10 -7.24
CA SER A 167 -8.63 -0.01 -5.99
C SER A 167 -8.70 -1.37 -5.31
N LEU A 168 -8.32 -1.40 -4.03
CA LEU A 168 -8.46 -2.57 -3.20
C LEU A 168 -9.92 -2.70 -2.72
N PRO A 169 -10.54 -3.89 -2.80
CA PRO A 169 -11.82 -4.17 -2.14
C PRO A 169 -11.65 -4.11 -0.62
N SER A 170 -12.74 -4.33 0.12
CA SER A 170 -12.66 -4.45 1.57
C SER A 170 -11.67 -5.55 1.96
N PRO A 171 -10.72 -5.29 2.88
CA PRO A 171 -9.75 -6.28 3.28
C PRO A 171 -10.43 -7.45 4.02
N PRO A 172 -9.83 -8.66 3.98
CA PRO A 172 -10.28 -9.77 4.82
C PRO A 172 -10.05 -9.46 6.30
N ASP A 173 -10.66 -10.24 7.19
CA ASP A 173 -10.35 -10.17 8.63
C ASP A 173 -8.87 -10.56 8.86
N LEU A 174 -8.13 -9.69 9.54
CA LEU A 174 -6.71 -9.83 9.83
C LEU A 174 -6.42 -10.17 11.30
N SER A 175 -7.45 -10.53 12.08
CA SER A 175 -7.31 -10.88 13.51
C SER A 175 -6.24 -11.95 13.74
N ASP A 176 -6.14 -12.93 12.84
CA ASP A 176 -5.12 -14.00 12.91
C ASP A 176 -3.67 -13.50 12.78
N ALA A 177 -3.45 -12.28 12.30
CA ALA A 177 -2.12 -11.69 12.16
C ALA A 177 -1.71 -10.82 13.36
N LEU A 178 -2.60 -10.62 14.33
CA LEU A 178 -2.26 -9.94 15.59
C LEU A 178 -1.50 -10.91 16.50
N TYR A 179 -0.44 -10.46 17.16
CA TYR A 179 0.20 -11.24 18.22
C TYR A 179 -0.61 -11.09 19.52
N GLU A 180 -0.80 -12.20 20.24
CA GLU A 180 -1.41 -12.24 21.58
C GLU A 180 -0.59 -11.45 22.62
#